data_AF-A0A2U0DRX6-F1
#
_entry.id   AF-A0A2U0DRX6-F1
#
_cell.length_a   1.000
_cell.length_b   1.000
_cell.length_c   1.000
_cell.angle_alpha   90.00
_cell.angle_beta   90.00
_cell.angle_gamma   90.00
#
_symmetry.space_group_name_H-M   'P 1'
#
loop_
_entity.id
_entity.type
_entity.pdbx_description
1 polymer ?
#
loop_
_entity_poly.entity_id
_entity_poly.type
_entity_poly.pdbx_seq_one_letter_code
_entity_poly.pdbx_strand_id
1 'polypeptide(L)'
;MKNFKKLSREELKNLNGGKLYGGSCAIKVTVNGVTEVHNQYFGGTTNQQVSDSANVACVKALQNANVTRCQYDCAYDGYGN
;
A
#
# COMPACT_ATOMS: atom_id res chain seq x y z
N MET A 1 -7.85 19.41 26.97
CA MET A 1 -7.90 18.65 25.69
C MET A 1 -6.48 18.25 25.34
N LYS A 2 -6.21 16.97 25.04
CA LYS A 2 -4.85 16.52 24.66
C LYS A 2 -4.53 17.08 23.27
N ASN A 3 -3.44 17.84 23.16
CA ASN A 3 -2.91 18.30 21.87
C ASN A 3 -2.33 17.11 21.12
N PHE A 4 -3.12 16.52 20.23
CA PHE A 4 -2.61 15.52 19.30
C PHE A 4 -1.78 16.24 18.23
N LYS A 5 -0.45 16.13 18.32
CA LYS A 5 0.45 16.56 17.26
C LYS A 5 0.15 15.69 16.03
N LYS A 6 -0.19 16.32 14.90
CA LYS A 6 -0.22 15.64 13.61
C LYS A 6 1.20 15.17 13.31
N LEU A 7 1.38 13.86 13.22
CA LEU A 7 2.67 13.26 12.93
C LEU A 7 3.13 13.69 11.52
N SER A 8 4.42 13.98 11.39
CA SER A 8 5.06 14.16 10.11
C SER A 8 5.08 12.85 9.31
N ARG A 9 5.28 12.94 8.00
CA ARG A 9 5.37 11.76 7.13
C ARG A 9 6.48 10.80 7.57
N GLU A 10 7.60 11.30 8.08
CA GLU A 10 8.68 10.47 8.63
C GLU A 10 8.29 9.77 9.94
N GLU A 11 7.56 10.46 10.82
CA GLU A 11 7.05 9.87 12.07
C GLU A 11 5.99 8.79 11.79
N LEU A 12 5.13 8.98 10.79
CA LEU A 12 4.15 7.97 10.35
C LEU A 12 4.83 6.70 9.80
N LYS A 13 5.90 6.85 9.03
CA LYS A 13 6.72 5.72 8.56
C LYS A 13 7.23 4.87 9.72
N ASN A 14 7.63 5.48 10.83
CA ASN A 14 8.13 4.76 12.00
C ASN A 14 7.04 4.08 12.85
N LEU A 15 5.77 4.48 12.74
CA LEU A 15 4.67 3.95 13.54
C LEU A 15 3.94 2.77 12.89
N ASN A 16 3.82 2.75 11.56
CA ASN A 16 3.09 1.70 10.81
C ASN A 16 4.01 0.67 10.11
N GLY A 17 5.17 0.37 10.69
CA GLY A 17 6.04 -0.70 10.17
C GLY A 17 7.19 -0.22 9.28
N GLY A 18 7.82 0.91 9.62
CA GLY A 18 9.01 1.49 8.98
C GLY A 18 10.30 0.65 8.98
N LYS A 19 10.17 -0.67 9.13
CA LYS A 19 11.24 -1.65 8.94
C LYS A 19 10.84 -2.81 8.02
N LEU A 20 9.75 -2.71 7.26
CA LEU A 20 9.54 -3.60 6.12
C LEU A 20 10.42 -3.10 4.98
N TYR A 21 11.67 -3.59 4.94
CA TYR A 21 12.67 -3.38 3.89
C TYR A 21 12.04 -3.04 2.54
N GLY A 22 12.13 -1.78 2.12
CA GLY A 22 12.03 -1.26 0.74
C GLY A 22 10.83 -1.59 -0.16
N GLY A 23 10.07 -2.64 0.09
CA GLY A 23 9.27 -3.34 -0.92
C GLY A 23 7.86 -3.73 -0.50
N SER A 24 7.48 -3.56 0.77
CA SER A 24 6.15 -3.97 1.20
C SER A 24 5.09 -2.94 0.82
N CYS A 25 4.01 -3.41 0.18
CA CYS A 25 2.82 -2.63 -0.10
C CYS A 25 1.56 -3.38 0.36
N ALA A 26 0.60 -2.65 0.91
CA ALA A 26 -0.75 -3.14 1.16
C ALA A 26 -1.57 -2.97 -0.13
N ILE A 27 -2.03 -4.08 -0.69
CA ILE A 27 -2.94 -4.10 -1.84
C ILE A 27 -4.36 -4.28 -1.31
N LYS A 28 -5.22 -3.31 -1.56
CA LYS A 28 -6.64 -3.34 -1.21
C LYS A 28 -7.45 -3.62 -2.47
N VAL A 29 -8.16 -4.75 -2.49
CA VAL A 29 -8.98 -5.19 -3.62
C VAL A 29 -10.44 -5.27 -3.19
N THR A 30 -11.34 -4.69 -3.96
CA THR A 30 -12.78 -4.83 -3.75
C THR A 30 -13.34 -5.85 -4.74
N VAL A 31 -13.82 -6.98 -4.21
CA VAL A 31 -14.41 -8.10 -4.96
C VAL A 31 -15.89 -8.20 -4.59
N ASN A 32 -16.80 -8.08 -5.56
CA ASN A 32 -18.25 -8.17 -5.32
C ASN A 32 -18.75 -7.26 -4.16
N GLY A 33 -18.14 -6.08 -4.01
CA GLY A 33 -18.46 -5.13 -2.94
C GLY A 33 -17.76 -5.39 -1.60
N VAL A 34 -17.08 -6.52 -1.43
CA VAL A 34 -16.26 -6.82 -0.25
C VAL A 34 -14.84 -6.35 -0.47
N THR A 35 -14.29 -5.61 0.48
CA THR A 35 -12.90 -5.13 0.40
C THR A 35 -11.99 -6.03 1.21
N GLU A 36 -10.98 -6.58 0.54
CA GLU A 36 -9.90 -7.36 1.14
C GLU A 36 -8.60 -6.55 1.10
N VAL A 37 -7.74 -6.76 2.10
CA VAL A 37 -6.42 -6.12 2.18
C VAL A 37 -5.36 -7.20 2.28
N HIS A 38 -4.43 -7.17 1.34
CA HIS A 38 -3.35 -8.13 1.19
C HIS A 38 -2.01 -7.41 1.30
N ASN A 39 -1.21 -7.72 2.32
CA ASN A 39 0.15 -7.22 2.39
C ASN A 39 1.03 -8.05 1.45
N GLN A 40 1.58 -7.41 0.42
CA GLN A 40 2.51 -8.04 -0.52
C GLN A 40 3.89 -7.40 -0.43
N TYR A 41 4.89 -8.19 -0.77
CA TYR A 41 6.26 -7.73 -0.90
C TYR A 41 6.63 -7.70 -2.38
N PHE A 42 7.02 -6.53 -2.87
CA PHE A 42 7.53 -6.32 -4.21
C PHE A 42 9.04 -6.10 -4.15
N GLY A 43 9.78 -6.82 -5.00
CA GLY A 43 11.19 -6.58 -5.18
C GLY A 43 11.44 -5.26 -5.92
N GLY A 44 12.48 -4.54 -5.55
CA GLY A 44 12.91 -3.32 -6.22
C GLY A 44 14.10 -2.69 -5.50
N THR A 45 14.99 -2.05 -6.24
CA THR A 45 16.10 -1.27 -5.67
C THR A 45 15.70 0.19 -5.44
N THR A 46 14.58 0.61 -6.04
CA THR A 46 14.01 1.95 -5.89
C THR A 46 12.54 1.86 -5.54
N ASN A 47 12.03 2.90 -4.89
CA ASN A 47 10.62 2.95 -4.47
C ASN A 47 9.67 3.03 -5.67
N GLN A 48 10.10 3.69 -6.74
CA GLN A 48 9.33 3.75 -7.99
C GLN A 48 9.08 2.34 -8.53
N GLN A 49 10.10 1.47 -8.54
CA GLN A 49 9.94 0.08 -9.00
C GLN A 49 8.96 -0.73 -8.14
N VAL A 50 8.92 -0.46 -6.85
CA VAL A 50 8.03 -1.13 -5.90
C VAL A 50 6.59 -0.67 -6.12
N SER A 51 6.36 0.63 -6.25
CA SER A 51 5.04 1.19 -6.58
C SER A 51 4.57 0.78 -7.98
N ASP A 52 5.48 0.71 -8.97
CA ASP A 52 5.16 0.20 -10.32
C ASP A 52 4.74 -1.27 -10.27
N SER A 53 5.44 -2.09 -9.48
CA SER A 53 5.11 -3.50 -9.30
C SER A 53 3.76 -3.70 -8.60
N ALA A 54 3.46 -2.88 -7.59
CA ALA A 54 2.17 -2.87 -6.92
C ALA A 54 1.04 -2.42 -7.87
N ASN A 55 1.30 -1.43 -8.71
CA ASN A 55 0.36 -1.00 -9.75
C ASN A 55 0.07 -2.14 -10.74
N VAL A 56 1.10 -2.86 -11.22
CA VAL A 56 0.93 -4.03 -12.10
C VAL A 56 0.08 -5.11 -11.43
N ALA A 57 0.28 -5.38 -10.14
CA ALA A 57 -0.55 -6.32 -9.39
C ALA A 57 -2.02 -5.88 -9.35
N CYS A 58 -2.28 -4.59 -9.13
CA CYS A 58 -3.63 -4.04 -9.14
C CYS A 58 -4.29 -4.10 -10.52
N VAL A 59 -3.56 -3.75 -11.58
CA VAL A 59 -4.07 -3.85 -12.96
C VAL A 59 -4.44 -5.29 -13.30
N LYS A 60 -3.64 -6.27 -12.89
CA LYS A 60 -3.96 -7.70 -13.05
C LYS A 60 -5.19 -8.10 -12.24
N ALA A 61 -5.32 -7.64 -11.00
CA ALA A 61 -6.52 -7.91 -10.20
C ALA A 61 -7.79 -7.40 -10.89
N LEU A 62 -7.73 -6.20 -11.48
CA LEU A 62 -8.85 -5.59 -12.22
C LEU A 62 -9.21 -6.33 -13.52
N GLN A 63 -8.39 -7.26 -14.02
CA GLN A 63 -8.77 -8.12 -15.15
C GLN A 63 -9.75 -9.22 -14.73
N ASN A 64 -9.91 -9.49 -13.43
CA ASN A 64 -10.95 -10.37 -12.91
C ASN A 64 -12.29 -9.62 -12.89
N ALA A 65 -13.31 -10.16 -13.57
CA ALA A 65 -14.63 -9.53 -13.71
C ALA A 65 -15.34 -9.22 -12.37
N ASN A 66 -14.96 -9.88 -11.28
CA ASN A 66 -15.54 -9.66 -9.96
C ASN A 66 -14.85 -8.54 -9.16
N VAL A 67 -13.69 -8.07 -9.63
CA VAL A 67 -12.92 -7.01 -8.97
C VAL A 67 -13.39 -5.65 -9.50
N THR A 68 -13.97 -4.83 -8.64
CA THR A 68 -14.49 -3.50 -9.01
C THR A 68 -13.53 -2.37 -8.70
N ARG A 69 -12.56 -2.60 -7.80
CA ARG A 69 -11.56 -1.61 -7.40
C ARG A 69 -10.30 -2.29 -6.91
N CYS A 70 -9.15 -1.71 -7.24
CA CYS A 70 -7.89 -2.04 -6.59
C CYS A 70 -7.14 -0.76 -6.22
N GLN A 71 -6.54 -0.73 -5.04
CA GLN A 71 -5.68 0.34 -4.54
C GLN A 71 -4.44 -0.29 -3.94
N TYR A 72 -3.31 0.40 -4.01
CA TYR A 72 -2.09 -0.03 -3.35
C TYR A 72 -1.52 1.11 -2.52
N ASP A 73 -0.85 0.73 -1.44
CA ASP A 73 -0.26 1.66 -0.49
C ASP A 73 1.07 1.09 -0.02
N CYS A 74 2.16 1.68 -0.49
CA CYS A 74 3.50 1.17 -0.23
C CYS A 74 4.08 1.78 1.05
N ALA A 75 4.82 0.98 1.83
CA ALA A 75 5.44 1.41 3.08
C ALA A 75 6.32 2.66 2.90
N TYR A 76 6.94 2.80 1.73
CA TYR A 76 7.71 3.98 1.39
C TYR A 76 6.87 5.24 1.17
N ASP A 77 5.67 5.12 0.62
CA ASP A 77 4.73 6.22 0.35
C ASP A 77 4.10 6.77 1.64
N GLY A 78 4.30 6.06 2.76
CA GLY A 78 4.00 6.52 4.12
C GLY A 78 2.75 5.92 4.74
N TYR A 79 2.10 4.96 4.07
CA TYR A 79 0.80 4.38 4.42
C TYR A 79 -0.32 5.42 4.67
N GLY A 80 -1.38 5.40 3.85
CA GLY A 80 -2.61 6.18 4.03
C GLY A 80 -2.84 7.33 3.05
N ASN A 81 -2.39 7.20 1.80
CA ASN A 81 -2.87 8.06 0.71
C ASN A 81 -4.27 7.64 0.22
#